data_AF-A0A5E4QH84-F1
#
_entry.id   AF-A0A5E4QH84-F1
#
_cell.length_a   1.000
_cell.length_b   1.000
_cell.length_c   1.000
_cell.angle_alpha   90.00
_cell.angle_beta   90.00
_cell.angle_gamma   90.00
#
_symmetry.space_group_name_H-M   'P 1'
#
loop_
_entity.id
_entity.type
_entity.pdbx_description
1 polymer ?
#
loop_
_entity_poly.entity_id
_entity_poly.type
_entity_poly.pdbx_seq_one_letter_code
_entity_poly.pdbx_strand_id
1 'polypeptide(L)'
;MGKFSTYRYLELKDDISSSHITRTRPLKQPKRLRKAFIVLLIVALCGTYFLGLFAGQTLWFDGIAKSLGYQSVYHHAVIIDAGSSGSRVLSYKFRVPFTVFGPATLDLEDEYFAETKPGLSSYGADTIVQLVKKAEFLTPPEKRRFTPLIVRATAGLRLLSPEKAQQIIDEVARAISKSARW
;
A
#
# COMPACT_ATOMS: atom_id res chain seq x y z
N MET A 1 -42.00 85.48 -30.76
CA MET A 1 -40.90 84.58 -31.17
C MET A 1 -39.59 85.18 -30.65
N GLY A 2 -38.76 84.59 -29.79
CA GLY A 2 -38.53 83.19 -29.47
C GLY A 2 -37.05 82.87 -29.71
N LYS A 3 -36.14 83.30 -28.83
CA LYS A 3 -34.69 82.98 -28.89
C LYS A 3 -34.01 82.86 -27.51
N PHE A 4 -34.68 82.27 -26.52
CA PHE A 4 -34.09 82.01 -25.20
C PHE A 4 -34.04 80.52 -24.80
N SER A 5 -34.35 79.60 -25.72
CA SER A 5 -34.49 78.17 -25.39
C SER A 5 -33.35 77.27 -25.87
N THR A 6 -32.35 77.79 -26.58
CA THR A 6 -31.31 76.94 -27.18
C THR A 6 -30.06 76.84 -26.30
N TYR A 7 -29.62 77.95 -25.69
CA TYR A 7 -28.41 77.96 -24.86
C TYR A 7 -28.57 77.16 -23.56
N ARG A 8 -29.74 77.23 -22.92
CA ARG A 8 -30.04 76.47 -21.70
C ARG A 8 -30.10 74.96 -21.93
N TYR A 9 -30.47 74.53 -23.14
CA TYR A 9 -30.49 73.11 -23.51
C TYR A 9 -29.08 72.57 -23.81
N LEU A 10 -28.17 73.44 -24.25
CA LEU A 10 -26.76 73.11 -24.46
C LEU A 10 -26.01 73.04 -23.12
N GLU A 11 -26.22 73.98 -22.21
CA GLU A 11 -25.64 73.93 -20.85
C GLU A 11 -26.10 72.71 -20.07
N LEU A 12 -27.40 72.37 -20.11
CA LEU A 12 -27.90 71.15 -19.47
C LEU A 12 -27.35 69.86 -20.10
N LYS A 13 -27.10 69.85 -21.41
CA LYS A 13 -26.54 68.69 -22.10
C LYS A 13 -25.04 68.53 -21.83
N ASP A 14 -24.32 69.65 -21.68
CA ASP A 14 -22.92 69.67 -21.28
C ASP A 14 -22.74 69.32 -19.80
N ASP A 15 -23.63 69.78 -18.90
CA ASP A 15 -23.60 69.41 -17.48
C ASP A 15 -23.97 67.94 -17.24
N ILE A 16 -24.95 67.39 -17.96
CA ILE A 16 -25.32 65.97 -17.87
C ILE A 16 -24.21 65.09 -18.49
N SER A 17 -23.57 65.53 -19.58
CA SER A 17 -22.42 64.83 -20.16
C SER A 17 -21.16 64.90 -19.28
N SER A 18 -21.05 65.91 -18.43
CA SER A 18 -19.90 66.12 -17.53
C SER A 18 -20.07 65.47 -16.15
N SER A 19 -21.29 65.00 -15.82
CA SER A 19 -21.55 64.25 -14.60
C SER A 19 -20.99 62.82 -14.67
N HIS A 20 -19.79 62.65 -14.11
CA HIS A 20 -19.20 61.40 -13.64
C HIS A 20 -19.65 60.11 -14.35
N ILE A 21 -19.26 59.94 -15.61
CA ILE A 21 -18.84 58.60 -16.04
C ILE A 21 -17.62 58.28 -15.19
N THR A 22 -17.83 57.60 -14.07
CA THR A 22 -16.77 56.94 -13.32
C THR A 22 -16.25 55.87 -14.27
N ARG A 23 -15.34 56.28 -15.14
CA ARG A 23 -14.58 55.42 -16.01
C ARG A 23 -13.79 54.56 -15.03
N THR A 24 -14.31 53.37 -14.73
CA THR A 24 -13.59 52.37 -13.96
C THR A 24 -12.33 52.13 -14.77
N ARG A 25 -11.24 52.81 -14.39
CA ARG A 25 -9.93 52.56 -14.98
C ARG A 25 -9.74 51.07 -14.77
N PRO A 26 -9.55 50.25 -15.83
CA PRO A 26 -9.23 48.86 -15.60
C PRO A 26 -7.97 48.89 -14.74
N LEU A 27 -8.08 48.40 -13.50
CA LEU A 27 -6.97 48.36 -12.58
C LEU A 27 -5.84 47.69 -13.35
N LYS A 28 -4.81 48.47 -13.71
CA LYS A 28 -3.72 48.02 -14.57
C LYS A 28 -2.92 47.04 -13.74
N GLN A 29 -3.36 45.78 -13.75
CA GLN A 29 -2.84 44.74 -12.88
C GLN A 29 -1.32 44.71 -13.05
N PRO A 30 -0.54 44.97 -11.99
CA PRO A 30 0.88 45.19 -12.16
C PRO A 30 1.48 43.95 -12.83
N LYS A 31 2.16 44.13 -13.97
CA LYS A 31 2.73 43.03 -14.75
C LYS A 31 3.60 42.11 -13.88
N ARG A 32 4.21 42.66 -12.80
CA ARG A 32 4.97 41.90 -11.79
C ARG A 32 4.10 40.95 -10.97
N LEU A 33 2.88 41.33 -10.60
CA LEU A 33 1.95 40.48 -9.85
C LEU A 33 1.46 39.31 -10.71
N ARG A 34 1.17 39.56 -12.00
CA ARG A 34 0.84 38.49 -12.96
C ARG A 34 2.00 37.52 -13.15
N LYS A 35 3.24 38.02 -13.28
CA LYS A 35 4.43 37.16 -13.38
C LYS A 35 4.65 36.35 -12.10
N ALA A 36 4.53 36.95 -10.92
CA ALA A 36 4.65 36.25 -9.65
C ALA A 36 3.58 35.15 -9.49
N PHE A 37 2.34 35.44 -9.90
CA PHE A 37 1.26 34.45 -9.89
C PHE A 37 1.51 33.29 -10.86
N ILE A 38 2.02 33.57 -12.06
CA ILE A 38 2.41 32.53 -13.03
C ILE A 38 3.56 31.67 -12.48
N VAL A 39 4.57 32.29 -11.85
CA VAL A 39 5.68 31.56 -11.22
C VAL A 39 5.17 30.69 -10.08
N LEU A 40 4.28 31.20 -9.23
CA LEU A 40 3.67 30.40 -8.16
C LEU A 40 2.85 29.22 -8.69
N LEU A 41 2.10 29.40 -9.78
CA LEU A 41 1.37 28.31 -10.44
C LEU A 41 2.33 27.26 -11.01
N ILE A 42 3.42 27.68 -11.64
CA ILE A 42 4.45 26.76 -12.16
C ILE A 42 5.12 26.01 -11.00
N VAL A 43 5.49 26.70 -9.91
CA VAL A 43 6.08 26.07 -8.72
C VAL A 43 5.10 25.09 -8.07
N ALA A 44 3.82 25.44 -7.99
CA ALA A 44 2.80 24.54 -7.45
C ALA A 44 2.62 23.31 -8.35
N LEU A 45 2.54 23.48 -9.68
CA LEU A 45 2.44 22.38 -10.64
C LEU A 45 3.69 21.51 -10.67
N CYS A 46 4.88 22.10 -10.62
CA CYS A 46 6.13 21.37 -10.50
C CYS A 46 6.21 20.65 -9.16
N GLY A 47 5.76 21.28 -8.08
CA GLY A 47 5.72 20.68 -6.74
C GLY A 47 4.76 19.49 -6.67
N THR A 48 3.56 19.60 -7.23
CA THR A 48 2.59 18.49 -7.28
C THR A 48 3.03 17.39 -8.25
N TYR A 49 3.61 17.74 -9.39
CA TYR A 49 4.20 16.78 -10.31
C TYR A 49 5.39 16.05 -9.69
N PHE A 50 6.27 16.78 -8.98
CA PHE A 50 7.40 16.20 -8.25
C PHE A 50 6.89 15.30 -7.12
N LEU A 51 5.97 15.74 -6.26
CA LEU A 51 5.34 14.87 -5.26
C LEU A 51 4.68 13.63 -5.90
N GLY A 52 4.05 13.78 -7.06
CA GLY A 52 3.46 12.68 -7.82
C GLY A 52 4.50 11.71 -8.39
N LEU A 53 5.69 12.19 -8.77
CA LEU A 53 6.84 11.35 -9.17
C LEU A 53 7.44 10.59 -7.98
N PHE A 54 7.34 11.11 -6.75
CA PHE A 54 7.71 10.41 -5.52
C PHE A 54 6.58 9.52 -4.96
N ALA A 55 5.34 9.67 -5.44
CA ALA A 55 4.24 8.80 -5.08
C ALA A 55 4.48 7.40 -5.70
N GLY A 56 5.17 6.55 -4.93
CA GLY A 56 5.57 5.21 -5.35
C GLY A 56 7.06 4.89 -5.14
N GLN A 57 7.90 5.87 -4.77
CA GLN A 57 9.31 5.63 -4.43
C GLN A 57 9.53 5.49 -2.92
N THR A 58 8.80 4.56 -2.31
CA THR A 58 8.88 4.23 -0.87
C THR A 58 10.26 3.66 -0.50
N LEU A 59 10.94 3.00 -1.44
CA LEU A 59 12.24 2.35 -1.20
C LEU A 59 13.39 3.34 -0.90
N TRP A 60 13.40 4.56 -1.43
CA TRP A 60 14.49 5.50 -1.12
C TRP A 60 14.35 6.06 0.31
N PHE A 61 13.12 6.29 0.76
CA PHE A 61 12.86 6.71 2.14
C PHE A 61 13.16 5.60 3.15
N ASP A 62 13.05 4.33 2.77
CA ASP A 62 13.48 3.21 3.63
C ASP A 62 14.96 3.32 4.03
N GLY A 63 15.83 3.69 3.09
CA GLY A 63 17.26 3.82 3.35
C GLY A 63 17.58 4.94 4.34
N ILE A 64 16.92 6.09 4.18
CA ILE A 64 17.04 7.23 5.09
C ILE A 64 16.45 6.88 6.46
N ALA A 65 15.25 6.29 6.50
CA ALA A 65 14.60 5.87 7.73
C ALA A 65 15.49 4.88 8.52
N LYS A 66 16.08 3.89 7.84
CA LYS A 66 17.02 2.94 8.45
C LYS A 66 18.26 3.64 8.99
N SER A 67 18.80 4.63 8.28
CA SER A 67 19.94 5.44 8.76
C SER A 67 19.61 6.29 9.99
N LEU A 68 18.33 6.67 10.16
CA LEU A 68 17.81 7.39 11.32
C LEU A 68 17.38 6.45 12.47
N GLY A 69 17.64 5.14 12.34
CA GLY A 69 17.35 4.14 13.38
C GLY A 69 15.98 3.48 13.28
N TYR A 70 15.21 3.69 12.21
CA TYR A 70 13.97 2.96 11.98
C TYR A 70 14.25 1.47 11.79
N GLN A 71 13.60 0.64 12.61
CA GLN A 71 13.65 -0.82 12.50
C GLN A 71 12.48 -1.29 11.65
N SER A 72 12.77 -1.98 10.56
CA SER A 72 11.74 -2.59 9.72
C SER A 72 10.96 -3.63 10.50
N VAL A 73 9.64 -3.61 10.35
CA VAL A 73 8.76 -4.66 10.88
C VAL A 73 8.76 -5.82 9.90
N TYR A 74 8.90 -7.03 10.43
CA TYR A 74 8.85 -8.26 9.65
C TYR A 74 7.66 -9.12 10.04
N HIS A 75 6.98 -9.63 9.02
CA HIS A 75 5.92 -10.62 9.10
C HIS A 75 6.37 -11.91 8.43
N HIS A 76 5.85 -13.03 8.89
CA HIS A 76 6.18 -14.34 8.35
C HIS A 76 4.90 -15.05 7.94
N ALA A 77 5.00 -16.02 7.04
CA ALA A 77 3.92 -16.94 6.74
C ALA A 77 4.49 -18.33 6.44
N VAL A 78 3.81 -19.39 6.87
CA VAL A 78 4.19 -20.77 6.59
C VAL A 78 3.03 -21.49 5.93
N ILE A 79 3.27 -22.05 4.74
CA ILE A 79 2.29 -22.81 3.98
C ILE A 79 2.84 -24.21 3.77
N ILE A 80 2.04 -25.21 4.13
CA ILE A 80 2.34 -26.61 3.89
C ILE A 80 1.38 -27.15 2.83
N ASP A 81 1.93 -27.51 1.68
CA ASP A 81 1.23 -28.22 0.62
C ASP A 81 1.39 -29.72 0.86
N ALA A 82 0.33 -30.36 1.34
CA ALA A 82 0.31 -31.77 1.69
C ALA A 82 -0.27 -32.60 0.54
N GLY A 83 0.60 -32.98 -0.40
CA GLY A 83 0.28 -33.89 -1.50
C GLY A 83 0.38 -35.37 -1.12
N SER A 84 -0.14 -36.23 -1.99
CA SER A 84 -0.03 -37.70 -1.84
C SER A 84 1.36 -38.22 -2.20
N SER A 85 1.95 -37.72 -3.29
CA SER A 85 3.29 -38.13 -3.75
C SER A 85 4.42 -37.42 -3.02
N GLY A 86 4.13 -36.32 -2.33
CA GLY A 86 5.10 -35.52 -1.59
C GLY A 86 4.43 -34.37 -0.87
N SER A 87 5.05 -33.92 0.21
CA SER A 87 4.60 -32.77 1.00
C SER A 87 5.69 -31.70 1.00
N ARG A 88 5.29 -30.43 0.96
CA ARG A 88 6.21 -29.28 0.81
C ARG A 88 5.91 -28.22 1.85
N VAL A 89 6.94 -27.49 2.26
CA VAL A 89 6.82 -26.27 3.06
C VAL A 89 7.34 -25.09 2.26
N LEU A 90 6.57 -24.00 2.32
CA LEU A 90 6.90 -22.67 1.83
C LEU A 90 6.85 -21.74 3.04
N SER A 91 8.00 -21.21 3.44
CA SER A 91 8.09 -20.18 4.48
C SER A 91 8.50 -18.87 3.84
N TYR A 92 7.78 -17.80 4.15
CA TYR A 92 8.02 -16.47 3.60
C TYR A 92 8.34 -15.49 4.73
N LYS A 93 9.26 -14.58 4.45
CA LYS A 93 9.57 -13.41 5.28
C LYS A 93 9.23 -12.15 4.49
N PHE A 94 8.33 -11.36 5.04
CA PHE A 94 7.89 -10.10 4.47
C PHE A 94 8.40 -8.94 5.29
N ARG A 95 8.94 -7.94 4.61
CA ARG A 95 9.31 -6.64 5.19
C ARG A 95 8.17 -5.66 4.98
N VAL A 96 7.84 -4.90 6.01
CA VAL A 96 6.95 -3.73 5.90
C VAL A 96 7.83 -2.51 5.62
N PRO A 97 7.78 -1.92 4.40
CA PRO A 97 8.52 -0.71 4.09
C PRO A 97 7.95 0.49 4.85
N PHE A 98 8.76 1.52 4.99
CA PHE A 98 8.36 2.80 5.56
C PHE A 98 7.58 3.60 4.51
N THR A 99 6.25 3.54 4.60
CA THR A 99 5.33 4.24 3.71
C THR A 99 4.77 5.48 4.39
N VAL A 100 5.10 6.68 3.88
CA VAL A 100 4.52 7.95 4.37
C VAL A 100 3.15 8.21 3.74
N PHE A 101 2.99 7.84 2.47
CA PHE A 101 1.76 7.99 1.70
C PHE A 101 1.53 6.74 0.86
N GLY A 102 0.28 6.25 0.81
CA GLY A 102 -0.11 5.08 0.03
C GLY A 102 -0.50 3.86 0.87
N PRO A 103 -0.95 2.76 0.22
CA PRO A 103 -1.38 1.56 0.89
C PRO A 103 -0.21 0.84 1.58
N ALA A 104 -0.50 0.13 2.68
CA ALA A 104 0.48 -0.75 3.31
C ALA A 104 0.82 -1.89 2.35
N THR A 105 2.09 -2.00 1.95
CA THR A 105 2.61 -3.09 1.13
C THR A 105 3.42 -4.06 1.98
N LEU A 106 3.56 -5.29 1.49
CA LEU A 106 4.47 -6.28 2.04
C LEU A 106 5.47 -6.63 0.95
N ASP A 107 6.74 -6.33 1.19
CA ASP A 107 7.82 -6.72 0.28
C ASP A 107 8.28 -8.12 0.68
N LEU A 108 8.27 -9.05 -0.27
CA LEU A 108 8.89 -10.35 -0.04
C LEU A 108 10.40 -10.15 0.08
N GLU A 109 10.95 -10.47 1.25
CA GLU A 109 12.37 -10.31 1.55
C GLU A 109 13.12 -11.63 1.41
N ASP A 110 12.52 -12.73 1.89
CA ASP A 110 13.13 -14.05 1.84
C ASP A 110 12.07 -15.15 1.71
N GLU A 111 12.46 -16.25 1.08
CA GLU A 111 11.63 -17.44 0.90
C GLU A 111 12.44 -18.72 1.16
N TYR A 112 11.80 -19.69 1.79
CA TYR A 112 12.38 -21.00 2.03
C TYR A 112 11.43 -22.09 1.57
N PHE A 113 11.99 -23.01 0.77
CA PHE A 113 11.28 -24.14 0.21
C PHE A 113 11.96 -25.45 0.63
N ALA A 114 11.16 -26.41 1.09
CA ALA A 114 11.63 -27.79 1.26
C ALA A 114 10.53 -28.81 0.97
N GLU A 115 10.92 -29.94 0.38
CA GLU A 115 10.03 -31.07 0.06
C GLU A 115 10.45 -32.33 0.82
N THR A 116 9.47 -33.20 1.08
CA THR A 116 9.64 -34.56 1.63
C THR A 116 8.81 -35.55 0.82
N LYS A 117 9.32 -36.77 0.64
CA LYS A 117 8.64 -37.86 -0.06
C LYS A 117 8.74 -39.18 0.72
N PRO A 118 7.74 -40.08 0.61
CA PRO A 118 6.38 -39.87 0.09
C PRO A 118 5.55 -38.84 0.88
N GLY A 119 4.34 -38.53 0.39
CA GLY A 119 3.49 -37.45 0.91
C GLY A 119 2.62 -37.82 2.12
N LEU A 120 1.69 -36.91 2.47
CA LEU A 120 0.84 -37.00 3.66
C LEU A 120 0.05 -38.31 3.75
N SER A 121 -0.44 -38.83 2.63
CA SER A 121 -1.22 -40.06 2.60
C SER A 121 -0.43 -41.32 3.01
N SER A 122 0.90 -41.25 2.98
CA SER A 122 1.79 -42.39 3.29
C SER A 122 2.40 -42.30 4.69
N TYR A 123 2.79 -41.10 5.13
CA TYR A 123 3.49 -40.90 6.40
C TYR A 123 2.70 -40.16 7.48
N GLY A 124 1.48 -39.69 7.18
CA GLY A 124 0.62 -39.06 8.17
C GLY A 124 1.21 -37.77 8.78
N ALA A 125 0.87 -37.50 10.04
CA ALA A 125 1.16 -36.23 10.70
C ALA A 125 2.65 -35.94 10.94
N ASP A 126 3.48 -36.96 11.10
CA ASP A 126 4.90 -36.79 11.42
C ASP A 126 5.68 -36.06 10.32
N THR A 127 5.32 -36.30 9.06
CA THR A 127 5.93 -35.58 7.91
C THR A 127 5.62 -34.09 7.96
N ILE A 128 4.40 -33.73 8.35
CA ILE A 128 4.00 -32.33 8.49
C ILE A 128 4.79 -31.67 9.63
N VAL A 129 4.96 -32.35 10.76
CA VAL A 129 5.78 -31.84 11.87
C VAL A 129 7.22 -31.58 11.44
N GLN A 130 7.83 -32.49 10.67
CA GLN A 130 9.19 -32.27 10.17
C GLN A 130 9.28 -31.06 9.24
N LEU A 131 8.27 -30.86 8.38
CA LEU A 131 8.18 -29.68 7.50
C LEU A 131 7.98 -28.38 8.29
N VAL A 132 7.16 -28.38 9.34
CA VAL A 132 7.01 -27.25 10.26
C VAL A 132 8.34 -26.89 10.91
N LYS A 133 9.11 -27.89 11.37
CA LYS A 133 10.45 -27.67 11.93
C LYS A 133 11.42 -27.04 10.93
N LYS A 134 11.33 -27.42 9.65
CA LYS A 134 12.15 -26.80 8.60
C LYS A 134 11.80 -25.32 8.39
N ALA A 135 10.53 -24.93 8.55
CA ALA A 135 10.11 -23.52 8.45
C ALA A 135 10.65 -22.63 9.59
N GLU A 136 11.09 -23.22 10.70
CA GLU A 136 11.73 -22.47 11.80
C GLU A 136 13.02 -21.78 11.35
N PHE A 137 13.63 -22.21 10.24
CA PHE A 137 14.80 -21.57 9.64
C PHE A 137 14.54 -20.08 9.33
N LEU A 138 13.39 -19.75 8.75
CA LEU A 138 12.99 -18.37 8.46
C LEU A 138 12.07 -17.75 9.52
N THR A 139 11.55 -18.55 10.47
CA THR A 139 10.56 -18.08 11.46
C THR A 139 11.10 -18.20 12.88
N PRO A 140 11.66 -17.11 13.45
CA PRO A 140 12.27 -17.15 14.77
C PRO A 140 11.21 -17.32 15.87
N PRO A 141 11.58 -17.88 17.04
CA PRO A 141 10.64 -18.25 18.12
C PRO A 141 9.63 -17.15 18.51
N GLU A 142 10.07 -15.90 18.59
CA GLU A 142 9.28 -14.74 18.98
C GLU A 142 8.21 -14.36 17.94
N LYS A 143 8.35 -14.81 16.68
CA LYS A 143 7.40 -14.54 15.60
C LYS A 143 6.37 -15.66 15.42
N ARG A 144 6.64 -16.88 15.90
CA ARG A 144 5.82 -18.08 15.61
C ARG A 144 4.35 -17.91 16.01
N ARG A 145 4.07 -17.38 17.21
CA ARG A 145 2.71 -17.11 17.70
C ARG A 145 1.89 -16.18 16.80
N PHE A 146 2.56 -15.31 16.04
CA PHE A 146 1.93 -14.35 15.12
C PHE A 146 2.01 -14.79 13.67
N THR A 147 2.63 -15.93 13.39
CA THR A 147 2.88 -16.41 12.04
C THR A 147 1.75 -17.36 11.64
N PRO A 148 0.95 -17.03 10.62
CA PRO A 148 -0.03 -17.97 10.09
C PRO A 148 0.69 -19.21 9.55
N LEU A 149 0.34 -20.37 10.10
CA LEU A 149 0.74 -21.69 9.62
C LEU A 149 -0.48 -22.37 9.01
N ILE A 150 -0.45 -22.53 7.69
CA ILE A 150 -1.57 -23.03 6.91
C ILE A 150 -1.18 -24.37 6.31
N VAL A 151 -1.90 -25.43 6.67
CA VAL A 151 -1.76 -26.75 6.04
C VAL A 151 -2.89 -26.95 5.06
N ARG A 152 -2.57 -27.26 3.80
CA ARG A 152 -3.56 -27.60 2.77
C ARG A 152 -3.25 -28.96 2.19
N ALA A 153 -4.14 -29.91 2.42
CA ALA A 153 -4.09 -31.20 1.75
C ALA A 153 -4.77 -31.13 0.37
N THR A 154 -4.20 -31.87 -0.59
CA THR A 154 -4.68 -31.85 -1.98
C THR A 154 -5.50 -33.10 -2.32
N ALA A 155 -5.40 -33.63 -3.54
CA ALA A 155 -6.29 -34.65 -4.07
C ALA A 155 -6.33 -35.93 -3.22
N GLY A 156 -5.19 -36.35 -2.66
CA GLY A 156 -5.09 -37.60 -1.89
C GLY A 156 -6.02 -37.66 -0.67
N LEU A 157 -6.21 -36.54 0.03
CA LEU A 157 -7.10 -36.50 1.20
C LEU A 157 -8.58 -36.54 0.80
N ARG A 158 -8.94 -35.93 -0.35
CA ARG A 158 -10.33 -35.91 -0.86
C ARG A 158 -10.82 -37.27 -1.33
N LEU A 159 -9.91 -38.21 -1.62
CA LEU A 159 -10.25 -39.56 -2.02
C LEU A 159 -10.60 -40.48 -0.84
N LEU A 160 -10.37 -40.04 0.39
CA LEU A 160 -10.71 -40.80 1.59
C LEU A 160 -12.17 -40.58 1.99
N SER A 161 -12.71 -41.47 2.85
CA SER A 161 -14.00 -41.19 3.48
C SER A 161 -13.91 -39.93 4.37
N PRO A 162 -15.00 -39.18 4.55
CA PRO A 162 -15.01 -37.96 5.36
C PRO A 162 -14.44 -38.18 6.77
N GLU A 163 -14.76 -39.31 7.40
CA GLU A 163 -14.31 -39.65 8.76
C GLU A 163 -12.80 -39.84 8.81
N LYS A 164 -12.25 -40.57 7.83
CA LYS A 164 -10.81 -40.83 7.75
C LYS A 164 -10.02 -39.56 7.40
N ALA A 165 -10.56 -38.72 6.53
CA ALA A 165 -9.97 -37.42 6.22
C ALA A 165 -9.93 -36.52 7.47
N GLN A 166 -11.03 -36.44 8.22
CA GLN A 166 -11.10 -35.65 9.45
C GLN A 166 -10.14 -36.15 10.52
N GLN A 167 -10.04 -37.48 10.71
CA GLN A 167 -9.08 -38.07 11.65
C GLN A 167 -7.64 -37.64 11.36
N ILE A 168 -7.23 -37.64 10.09
CA ILE A 168 -5.88 -37.19 9.68
C ILE A 168 -5.69 -35.70 9.96
N ILE A 169 -6.70 -34.87 9.66
CA ILE A 169 -6.64 -33.43 9.94
C ILE A 169 -6.46 -33.17 11.44
N ASP A 170 -7.23 -33.86 12.28
CA ASP A 170 -7.18 -33.71 13.74
C ASP A 170 -5.85 -34.18 14.31
N GLU A 171 -5.29 -35.27 13.76
CA GLU A 171 -3.97 -35.77 14.13
C GLU A 171 -2.87 -34.76 13.78
N VAL A 172 -2.91 -34.18 12.57
CA VAL A 172 -1.97 -33.14 12.15
C VAL A 172 -2.08 -31.91 13.05
N ALA A 173 -3.30 -31.43 13.34
CA ALA A 173 -3.51 -30.28 14.22
C ALA A 173 -2.97 -30.53 15.65
N ARG A 174 -3.19 -31.73 16.18
CA ARG A 174 -2.66 -32.15 17.49
C ARG A 174 -1.13 -32.25 17.48
N ALA A 175 -0.55 -32.78 16.40
CA ALA A 175 0.90 -32.93 16.27
C ALA A 175 1.60 -31.57 16.17
N ILE A 176 1.03 -30.61 15.42
CA ILE A 176 1.57 -29.25 15.31
C ILE A 176 1.52 -28.55 16.66
N SER A 177 0.35 -28.51 17.31
CA SER A 177 0.18 -27.83 18.61
C SER A 177 1.09 -28.37 19.71
N LYS A 178 1.42 -29.66 19.69
CA LYS A 178 2.37 -30.27 20.63
C LYS A 178 3.83 -30.00 20.29
N SER A 179 4.19 -30.08 19.01
CA SER A 179 5.60 -30.17 18.59
C SER A 179 6.29 -28.82 18.49
N ALA A 180 5.55 -27.78 18.17
CA ALA A 180 6.13 -26.49 17.93
C ALA A 180 5.13 -25.45 18.45
N ARG A 181 5.62 -24.50 19.26
CA ARG A 181 4.80 -23.45 19.88
C ARG A 181 4.33 -22.44 18.83
N TRP A 182 3.51 -22.91 17.89
CA TRP A 182 2.78 -22.15 16.88
C TRP A 182 1.37 -21.90 17.40
#